data_AF-A0A6N4TGR3-F1
#
_entry.id   AF-A0A6N4TGR3-F1
#
_cell.length_a   1.000
_cell.length_b   1.000
_cell.length_c   1.000
_cell.angle_alpha   90.00
_cell.angle_beta   90.00
_cell.angle_gamma   90.00
#
_symmetry.space_group_name_H-M   'P 1'
#
loop_
_entity.id
_entity.type
_entity.pdbx_description
1 polymer ?
#
loop_
_entity_poly.entity_id
_entity_poly.type
_entity_poly.pdbx_seq_one_letter_code
_entity_poly.pdbx_strand_id
1 'polypeptide(L)'
;MKNGHFRLPNANSRKNKFVTAISMLLILSGLYATCYIFFFRTVEVDVTKDAFLQYSGESGSGEVKVRNEMLNYNQRIQEFMDSVTYNVSPHQNLSNGDIITVQASYDEDLAKRYHIKPIESKREIVVTDLPQRLDELPELDDPFYKTLHEKSKNYLDKNMKSILNEDFTVFDRDEKPKLDNSTYLYRVFLKSKNKEQKDKILDVYSIEASFTEGEQIKKDKIYYMITYNEINTSFEIRDENIYGEKIINSKDTALEDKKTFESYINKKYRKQYEITYLDVPAQQAEK
;
A
#
# COMPACT_ATOMS: atom_id res chain seq x y z
N MET A 1 -64.17 31.05 -70.87
CA MET A 1 -63.56 30.75 -69.56
C MET A 1 -62.23 30.03 -69.79
N LYS A 2 -61.22 30.33 -68.96
CA LYS A 2 -59.77 30.17 -69.18
C LYS A 2 -59.27 28.77 -69.61
N ASN A 3 -58.38 28.77 -70.60
CA ASN A 3 -57.53 27.65 -71.02
C ASN A 3 -56.48 27.31 -69.94
N GLY A 4 -56.46 26.07 -69.45
CA GLY A 4 -55.35 25.50 -68.70
C GLY A 4 -54.40 24.75 -69.64
N HIS A 5 -53.31 25.39 -70.07
CA HIS A 5 -52.25 24.72 -70.83
C HIS A 5 -51.33 23.93 -69.89
N PHE A 6 -51.50 22.60 -69.83
CA PHE A 6 -50.50 21.72 -69.23
C PHE A 6 -49.31 21.57 -70.20
N ARG A 7 -48.18 22.21 -69.89
CA ARG A 7 -46.94 22.09 -70.70
C ARG A 7 -46.13 20.88 -70.22
N LEU A 8 -45.84 19.95 -71.13
CA LEU A 8 -44.94 18.83 -70.88
C LEU A 8 -43.54 19.34 -70.51
N PRO A 9 -42.84 18.72 -69.54
CA PRO A 9 -41.54 19.19 -69.07
C PRO A 9 -40.49 19.13 -70.18
N ASN A 10 -39.90 20.28 -70.52
CA ASN A 10 -38.79 20.43 -71.47
C ASN A 10 -37.57 19.59 -71.03
N ALA A 11 -36.80 19.03 -71.97
CA ALA A 11 -35.66 18.14 -71.72
C ALA A 11 -34.63 18.71 -70.72
N ASN A 12 -34.40 20.02 -70.72
CA ASN A 12 -33.51 20.69 -69.76
C ASN A 12 -34.06 20.67 -68.32
N SER A 13 -35.38 20.74 -68.13
CA SER A 13 -36.03 20.60 -66.82
C SER A 13 -35.89 19.19 -66.26
N ARG A 14 -35.97 18.16 -67.11
CA ARG A 14 -35.74 16.76 -66.70
C ARG A 14 -34.28 16.50 -66.30
N LYS A 15 -33.32 17.04 -67.06
CA LYS A 15 -31.88 16.97 -66.73
C LYS A 15 -31.56 17.65 -65.40
N ASN A 16 -32.09 18.86 -65.17
CA ASN A 16 -31.86 19.58 -63.90
C ASN A 16 -32.48 18.84 -62.70
N LYS A 17 -33.68 18.27 -62.85
CA LYS A 17 -34.31 17.43 -61.81
C LYS A 17 -33.50 16.17 -61.50
N PHE A 18 -32.90 15.56 -62.52
CA PHE A 18 -32.03 14.40 -62.37
C PHE A 18 -30.72 14.75 -61.63
N VAL A 19 -30.09 15.87 -62.00
CA VAL A 19 -28.89 16.38 -61.30
C VAL A 19 -29.19 16.70 -59.84
N THR A 20 -30.30 17.36 -59.53
CA THR A 20 -30.69 17.62 -58.13
C THR A 20 -30.96 16.36 -57.34
N ALA A 21 -31.56 15.33 -57.95
CA ALA A 21 -31.81 14.05 -57.30
C ALA A 21 -30.51 13.31 -56.98
N ILE A 22 -29.54 13.31 -57.90
CA ILE A 22 -28.21 12.73 -57.66
C ILE A 22 -27.48 13.49 -56.54
N SER A 23 -27.51 14.82 -56.56
CA SER A 23 -26.88 15.62 -55.50
C SER A 23 -27.50 15.36 -54.12
N MET A 24 -28.82 15.23 -54.02
CA MET A 24 -29.48 14.83 -52.76
C MET A 24 -29.06 13.44 -52.30
N LEU A 25 -28.97 12.48 -53.22
CA LEU A 25 -28.55 11.12 -52.90
C LEU A 25 -27.10 11.08 -52.41
N LEU A 26 -26.20 11.87 -53.02
CA LEU A 26 -24.82 12.01 -52.57
C LEU A 26 -24.74 12.62 -51.16
N ILE A 27 -25.50 13.68 -50.87
CA ILE A 27 -25.55 14.30 -49.54
C ILE A 27 -26.08 13.30 -48.50
N LEU A 28 -27.18 12.59 -48.81
CA LEU A 28 -27.74 11.58 -47.91
C LEU A 28 -26.76 10.41 -47.69
N SER A 29 -26.08 9.97 -48.73
CA SER A 29 -25.08 8.91 -48.63
C SER A 29 -23.84 9.33 -47.82
N GLY A 30 -23.38 10.58 -48.00
CA GLY A 30 -22.29 11.16 -47.22
C GLY A 30 -22.67 11.36 -45.75
N LEU A 31 -23.89 11.83 -45.48
CA LEU A 31 -24.41 11.95 -44.12
C LEU A 31 -24.54 10.56 -43.46
N TYR A 32 -25.07 9.58 -44.19
CA TYR A 32 -25.16 8.20 -43.72
C TYR A 32 -23.78 7.60 -43.43
N ALA A 33 -22.80 7.76 -44.33
CA ALA A 33 -21.44 7.27 -44.12
C ALA A 33 -20.78 7.94 -42.91
N THR A 34 -20.98 9.26 -42.74
CA THR A 34 -20.50 10.01 -41.59
C THR A 34 -21.15 9.49 -40.30
N CYS A 35 -22.48 9.37 -40.27
CA CYS A 35 -23.20 8.81 -39.13
C CYS A 35 -22.75 7.37 -38.81
N TYR A 36 -22.52 6.55 -39.83
CA TYR A 36 -22.07 5.18 -39.68
C TYR A 36 -20.67 5.12 -39.05
N ILE A 37 -19.72 5.91 -39.57
CA ILE A 37 -18.34 5.93 -39.08
C ILE A 37 -18.26 6.46 -37.64
N PHE A 38 -19.02 7.51 -37.31
CA PHE A 38 -18.94 8.15 -36.00
C PHE A 38 -19.80 7.45 -34.92
N PHE A 39 -20.96 6.89 -35.27
CA PHE A 39 -21.92 6.36 -34.29
C PHE A 39 -22.17 4.85 -34.37
N PHE A 40 -22.20 4.25 -35.57
CA PHE A 40 -22.63 2.85 -35.75
C PHE A 40 -21.49 1.85 -35.96
N ARG A 41 -20.25 2.32 -36.17
CA ARG A 41 -19.08 1.43 -36.28
C ARG A 41 -18.78 0.79 -34.94
N THR A 42 -18.62 -0.54 -34.91
CA THR A 42 -18.17 -1.23 -33.70
C THR A 42 -16.75 -0.84 -33.29
N VAL A 43 -16.53 -0.59 -32.00
CA VAL A 43 -15.20 -0.32 -31.43
C VAL A 43 -14.81 -1.45 -30.51
N GLU A 44 -13.58 -1.94 -30.67
CA GLU A 44 -13.00 -2.92 -29.75
C GLU A 44 -12.38 -2.20 -28.56
N VAL A 45 -12.71 -2.66 -27.35
CA VAL A 45 -12.22 -2.08 -26.10
C VAL A 45 -11.65 -3.20 -25.26
N ASP A 46 -10.36 -3.12 -24.95
CA ASP A 46 -9.72 -4.00 -23.97
C ASP A 46 -10.17 -3.57 -22.59
N VAL A 47 -10.98 -4.41 -21.96
CA VAL A 47 -11.60 -4.08 -20.67
C VAL A 47 -10.68 -4.35 -19.49
N THR A 48 -9.55 -5.05 -19.63
CA THR A 48 -8.61 -5.30 -18.51
C THR A 48 -7.36 -4.44 -18.57
N LYS A 49 -7.17 -3.66 -19.63
CA LYS A 49 -6.01 -2.80 -19.84
C LYS A 49 -5.74 -1.84 -18.67
N ASP A 50 -6.80 -1.25 -18.12
CA ASP A 50 -6.73 -0.22 -17.08
C ASP A 50 -6.93 -0.78 -15.66
N ALA A 51 -6.89 -2.11 -15.52
CA ALA A 51 -6.89 -2.79 -14.23
C ALA A 51 -5.50 -2.64 -13.58
N PHE A 52 -5.39 -1.74 -12.61
CA PHE A 52 -4.20 -1.57 -11.80
C PHE A 52 -4.21 -2.54 -10.62
N LEU A 53 -3.10 -3.25 -10.43
CA LEU A 53 -2.91 -4.19 -9.34
C LEU A 53 -2.04 -3.57 -8.25
N GLN A 54 -2.60 -3.47 -7.05
CA GLN A 54 -1.91 -3.03 -5.86
C GLN A 54 -1.62 -4.23 -4.96
N TYR A 55 -0.35 -4.61 -4.86
CA TYR A 55 0.12 -5.67 -3.98
C TYR A 55 0.46 -5.14 -2.59
N SER A 56 0.30 -6.00 -1.58
CA SER A 56 0.69 -5.71 -0.20
C SER A 56 1.02 -7.00 0.55
N GLY A 57 1.81 -6.91 1.62
CA GLY A 57 2.23 -8.06 2.41
C GLY A 57 3.48 -8.75 1.86
N GLU A 58 3.74 -9.96 2.35
CA GLU A 58 4.92 -10.78 2.01
C GLU A 58 4.49 -12.00 1.19
N SER A 59 5.41 -12.56 0.41
CA SER A 59 5.22 -13.83 -0.29
C SER A 59 4.79 -14.93 0.69
N GLY A 60 3.65 -15.57 0.39
CA GLY A 60 2.97 -16.55 1.24
C GLY A 60 1.77 -15.99 2.00
N SER A 61 1.76 -14.68 2.27
CA SER A 61 0.64 -13.97 2.90
C SER A 61 0.24 -12.71 2.12
N GLY A 62 0.60 -12.64 0.83
CA GLY A 62 0.40 -11.44 0.02
C GLY A 62 -1.07 -11.24 -0.31
N GLU A 63 -1.50 -9.99 -0.39
CA GLU A 63 -2.82 -9.59 -0.85
C GLU A 63 -2.69 -8.73 -2.11
N VAL A 64 -3.59 -8.90 -3.06
CA VAL A 64 -3.72 -8.04 -4.24
C VAL A 64 -5.10 -7.41 -4.28
N LYS A 65 -5.13 -6.10 -4.54
CA LYS A 65 -6.36 -5.35 -4.81
C LYS A 65 -6.28 -4.81 -6.22
N VAL A 66 -7.40 -4.92 -6.93
CA VAL A 66 -7.53 -4.36 -8.28
C VAL A 66 -8.32 -3.06 -8.21
N ARG A 67 -7.84 -2.03 -8.90
CA ARG A 67 -8.50 -0.72 -9.01
C ARG A 67 -8.51 -0.28 -10.47
N ASN A 68 -9.48 0.53 -10.84
CA ASN A 68 -9.46 1.25 -12.11
C ASN A 68 -8.78 2.60 -11.87
N GLU A 69 -7.64 2.85 -12.50
CA GLU A 69 -6.94 4.15 -12.40
C GLU A 69 -7.38 5.14 -13.47
N MET A 70 -7.98 4.66 -14.57
CA MET A 70 -8.43 5.52 -15.64
C MET A 70 -9.90 5.88 -15.43
N LEU A 71 -10.13 7.15 -15.09
CA LEU A 71 -11.47 7.71 -14.84
C LEU A 71 -11.98 8.58 -15.98
N ASN A 72 -11.11 8.95 -16.93
CA ASN A 72 -11.43 9.86 -18.05
C ASN A 72 -11.19 9.16 -19.39
N TYR A 73 -12.21 8.44 -19.85
CA TYR A 73 -12.23 7.87 -21.18
C TYR A 73 -12.78 8.87 -22.20
N ASN A 74 -12.71 8.50 -23.47
CA ASN A 74 -13.47 9.21 -24.49
C ASN A 74 -14.97 9.15 -24.14
N GLN A 75 -15.68 10.27 -24.27
CA GLN A 75 -17.13 10.37 -23.99
C GLN A 75 -17.96 9.24 -24.62
N ARG A 76 -17.53 8.73 -25.78
CA ARG A 76 -18.19 7.62 -26.48
C ARG A 76 -18.23 6.31 -25.68
N ILE A 77 -17.19 6.00 -24.91
CA ILE A 77 -17.06 4.74 -24.18
C ILE A 77 -17.14 4.93 -22.66
N GLN A 78 -17.19 6.17 -22.19
CA GLN A 78 -17.17 6.52 -20.76
C GLN A 78 -18.25 5.77 -19.98
N GLU A 79 -19.52 5.87 -20.37
CA GLU A 79 -20.61 5.21 -19.64
C GLU A 79 -20.46 3.69 -19.59
N PHE A 80 -19.91 3.09 -20.67
CA PHE A 80 -19.58 1.66 -20.68
C PHE A 80 -18.43 1.34 -19.72
N MET A 81 -17.32 2.09 -19.77
CA MET A 81 -16.16 1.85 -18.91
C MET A 81 -16.45 2.13 -17.43
N ASP A 82 -17.36 3.06 -17.13
CA ASP A 82 -17.86 3.32 -15.77
C ASP A 82 -18.63 2.12 -15.20
N SER A 83 -19.19 1.24 -16.06
CA SER A 83 -19.82 -0.02 -15.64
C SER A 83 -18.83 -1.16 -15.39
N VAL A 84 -17.56 -1.00 -15.81
CA VAL A 84 -16.55 -2.06 -15.70
C VAL A 84 -16.11 -2.22 -14.24
N THR A 85 -16.25 -3.43 -13.74
CA THR A 85 -15.79 -3.84 -12.41
C THR A 85 -14.76 -4.95 -12.52
N TYR A 86 -13.77 -4.94 -11.64
CA TYR A 86 -12.69 -5.91 -11.64
C TYR A 86 -12.77 -6.80 -10.42
N ASN A 87 -12.60 -8.10 -10.64
CA ASN A 87 -12.37 -9.09 -9.60
C ASN A 87 -11.04 -9.79 -9.86
N VAL A 88 -10.36 -10.16 -8.78
CA VAL A 88 -9.09 -10.88 -8.84
C VAL A 88 -9.16 -12.14 -8.00
N SER A 89 -8.65 -13.25 -8.54
CA SER A 89 -8.65 -14.55 -7.87
C SER A 89 -7.38 -15.35 -8.20
N PRO A 90 -6.68 -15.91 -7.19
CA PRO A 90 -6.82 -15.63 -5.76
C PRO A 90 -6.44 -14.18 -5.42
N HIS A 91 -6.99 -13.63 -4.33
CA HIS A 91 -6.68 -12.26 -3.90
C HIS A 91 -5.84 -12.17 -2.61
N GLN A 92 -5.63 -13.30 -1.92
CA GLN A 92 -4.91 -13.41 -0.64
C GLN A 92 -4.03 -14.66 -0.63
N ASN A 93 -3.12 -14.74 0.35
CA ASN A 93 -2.13 -15.83 0.51
C ASN A 93 -1.24 -15.99 -0.74
N LEU A 94 -0.95 -14.88 -1.41
CA LEU A 94 -0.17 -14.87 -2.64
C LEU A 94 1.33 -15.02 -2.36
N SER A 95 2.00 -15.78 -3.21
CA SER A 95 3.44 -15.98 -3.25
C SER A 95 4.01 -15.53 -4.61
N ASN A 96 5.30 -15.19 -4.63
CA ASN A 96 6.00 -14.98 -5.89
C ASN A 96 5.94 -16.25 -6.75
N GLY A 97 5.52 -16.11 -8.00
CA GLY A 97 5.29 -17.21 -8.93
C GLY A 97 3.84 -17.70 -9.02
N ASP A 98 2.95 -17.26 -8.12
CA ASP A 98 1.53 -17.57 -8.23
C ASP A 98 0.91 -16.87 -9.45
N ILE A 99 -0.09 -17.51 -10.05
CA ILE A 99 -0.86 -16.94 -11.16
C ILE A 99 -2.18 -16.43 -10.61
N ILE A 100 -2.43 -15.13 -10.77
CA ILE A 100 -3.71 -14.51 -10.47
C ILE A 100 -4.49 -14.25 -11.75
N THR A 101 -5.81 -14.40 -11.68
CA THR A 101 -6.72 -14.09 -12.78
C THR A 101 -7.47 -12.80 -12.46
N VAL A 102 -7.27 -11.78 -13.28
CA VAL A 102 -8.09 -10.57 -13.29
C VAL A 102 -9.26 -10.78 -14.25
N GLN A 103 -10.48 -10.66 -13.73
CA GLN A 103 -11.70 -10.78 -14.50
C GLN A 103 -12.46 -9.47 -14.50
N ALA A 104 -12.70 -8.92 -15.69
CA ALA A 104 -13.57 -7.76 -15.89
C ALA A 104 -15.03 -8.22 -16.05
N SER A 105 -15.93 -7.54 -15.36
CA SER A 105 -17.39 -7.66 -15.53
C SER A 105 -17.93 -6.29 -15.97
N TYR A 106 -18.88 -6.28 -16.89
CA TYR A 106 -19.39 -5.05 -17.51
C TYR A 106 -20.87 -5.22 -17.88
N ASP A 107 -21.54 -4.10 -18.19
CA ASP A 107 -22.92 -4.11 -18.67
C ASP A 107 -22.98 -4.45 -20.17
N GLU A 108 -23.54 -5.62 -20.50
CA GLU A 108 -23.71 -6.07 -21.88
C GLU A 108 -24.69 -5.22 -22.69
N ASP A 109 -25.70 -4.63 -22.04
CA ASP A 109 -26.69 -3.80 -22.72
C ASP A 109 -26.07 -2.46 -23.12
N LEU A 110 -25.19 -1.90 -22.30
CA LEU A 110 -24.36 -0.75 -22.67
C LEU A 110 -23.40 -1.12 -23.81
N ALA A 111 -22.77 -2.29 -23.77
CA ALA A 111 -21.89 -2.74 -24.85
C ALA A 111 -22.65 -2.83 -26.19
N LYS A 112 -23.85 -3.43 -26.20
CA LYS A 112 -24.71 -3.52 -27.39
C LYS A 112 -25.16 -2.15 -27.86
N ARG A 113 -25.63 -1.29 -26.95
CA ARG A 113 -26.13 0.07 -27.24
C ARG A 113 -25.05 0.95 -27.87
N TYR A 114 -23.83 0.88 -27.36
CA TYR A 114 -22.71 1.70 -27.82
C TYR A 114 -21.88 1.06 -28.93
N HIS A 115 -22.31 -0.10 -29.44
CA HIS A 115 -21.56 -0.90 -30.41
C HIS A 115 -20.11 -1.13 -29.95
N ILE A 116 -19.93 -1.47 -28.67
CA ILE A 116 -18.63 -1.82 -28.11
C ILE A 116 -18.50 -3.33 -28.15
N LYS A 117 -17.36 -3.82 -28.63
CA LYS A 117 -16.96 -5.22 -28.55
C LYS A 117 -15.87 -5.32 -27.48
N PRO A 118 -16.21 -5.76 -26.26
CA PRO A 118 -15.23 -6.00 -25.20
C PRO A 118 -14.28 -7.12 -25.63
N ILE A 119 -12.98 -6.88 -25.50
CA ILE A 119 -11.93 -7.88 -25.71
C ILE A 119 -11.13 -8.05 -24.42
N GLU A 120 -10.46 -9.20 -24.26
CA GLU A 120 -9.59 -9.49 -23.12
C GLU A 120 -10.27 -9.33 -21.74
N SER A 121 -11.46 -9.91 -21.56
CA SER A 121 -12.22 -9.87 -20.29
C SER A 121 -11.57 -10.65 -19.14
N LYS A 122 -10.54 -11.45 -19.43
CA LYS A 122 -9.78 -12.23 -18.46
C LYS A 122 -8.30 -12.10 -18.79
N ARG A 123 -7.50 -11.79 -17.77
CA ARG A 123 -6.06 -11.66 -17.88
C ARG A 123 -5.38 -12.42 -16.76
N GLU A 124 -4.47 -13.32 -17.11
CA GLU A 124 -3.61 -14.02 -16.16
C GLU A 124 -2.32 -13.24 -15.96
N ILE A 125 -1.91 -13.08 -14.70
CA ILE A 125 -0.72 -12.32 -14.32
C ILE A 125 0.05 -13.14 -13.30
N VAL A 126 1.36 -13.25 -13.50
CA VAL A 126 2.26 -13.88 -12.53
C VAL A 126 2.61 -12.85 -11.47
N VAL A 127 2.45 -13.22 -10.20
CA VAL A 127 2.84 -12.39 -9.06
C VAL A 127 4.36 -12.38 -8.95
N THR A 128 4.96 -11.19 -8.97
CA THR A 128 6.40 -10.98 -8.80
C THR A 128 6.65 -9.94 -7.73
N ASP A 129 7.88 -9.91 -7.22
CA ASP A 129 8.40 -8.82 -6.38
C ASP A 129 7.68 -8.59 -5.04
N LEU A 130 6.90 -9.56 -4.54
CA LEU A 130 6.48 -9.55 -3.14
C LEU A 130 7.70 -9.72 -2.23
N PRO A 131 7.83 -8.91 -1.17
CA PRO A 131 8.87 -9.11 -0.17
C PRO A 131 8.82 -10.50 0.43
N GLN A 132 9.99 -11.05 0.76
CA GLN A 132 10.14 -12.38 1.32
C GLN A 132 10.66 -12.30 2.75
N ARG A 133 10.46 -13.36 3.52
CA ARG A 133 11.08 -13.43 4.85
C ARG A 133 12.61 -13.46 4.71
N LEU A 134 13.30 -12.88 5.67
CA LEU A 134 14.75 -12.96 5.75
C LEU A 134 15.21 -14.39 6.08
N ASP A 135 15.91 -15.01 5.15
CA ASP A 135 16.61 -16.27 5.42
C ASP A 135 17.81 -16.00 6.33
N GLU A 136 18.59 -14.97 5.99
CA GLU A 136 19.76 -14.50 6.72
C GLU A 136 19.61 -12.99 7.01
N LEU A 137 20.26 -12.55 8.09
CA LEU A 137 20.30 -11.13 8.42
C LEU A 137 21.38 -10.42 7.60
N PRO A 138 21.15 -9.14 7.23
CA PRO A 138 22.20 -8.32 6.65
C PRO A 138 23.44 -8.24 7.55
N GLU A 139 24.58 -7.94 6.95
CA GLU A 139 25.80 -7.63 7.71
C GLU A 139 25.57 -6.39 8.59
N LEU A 140 26.22 -6.32 9.76
CA LEU A 140 25.93 -5.27 10.76
C LEU A 140 26.27 -3.85 10.28
N ASP A 141 27.08 -3.71 9.24
CA ASP A 141 27.41 -2.45 8.57
C ASP A 141 26.42 -2.05 7.46
N ASP A 142 25.39 -2.87 7.23
CA ASP A 142 24.33 -2.59 6.26
C ASP A 142 23.60 -1.28 6.61
N PRO A 143 23.34 -0.39 5.62
CA PRO A 143 22.57 0.84 5.81
C PRO A 143 21.24 0.67 6.54
N PHE A 144 20.61 -0.49 6.43
CA PHE A 144 19.39 -0.86 7.14
C PHE A 144 19.49 -0.63 8.65
N TYR A 145 20.60 -1.03 9.27
CA TYR A 145 20.78 -0.90 10.71
C TYR A 145 20.94 0.55 11.16
N LYS A 146 21.51 1.40 10.29
CA LYS A 146 21.57 2.85 10.48
C LYS A 146 20.18 3.46 10.38
N THR A 147 19.39 3.09 9.37
CA THR A 147 17.99 3.53 9.24
C THR A 147 17.15 3.13 10.44
N LEU A 148 17.29 1.89 10.95
CA LEU A 148 16.65 1.46 12.19
C LEU A 148 17.00 2.36 13.38
N HIS A 149 18.29 2.70 13.53
CA HIS A 149 18.73 3.56 14.63
C HIS A 149 18.14 4.97 14.52
N GLU A 150 18.12 5.57 13.32
CA GLU A 150 17.50 6.87 13.06
C GLU A 150 15.98 6.84 13.36
N LYS A 151 15.29 5.76 12.97
CA LYS A 151 13.88 5.53 13.30
C LYS A 151 13.65 5.43 14.81
N SER A 152 14.51 4.71 15.55
CA SER A 152 14.44 4.62 17.02
C SER A 152 14.56 6.00 17.65
N LYS A 153 15.53 6.80 17.21
CA LYS A 153 15.76 8.15 17.73
C LYS A 153 14.55 9.06 17.47
N ASN A 154 14.05 9.08 16.24
CA ASN A 154 12.86 9.85 15.87
C ASN A 154 11.61 9.41 16.67
N TYR A 155 11.45 8.10 16.89
CA TYR A 155 10.36 7.57 17.70
C TYR A 155 10.46 8.06 19.15
N LEU A 156 11.64 7.95 19.77
CA LEU A 156 11.85 8.43 21.13
C LEU A 156 11.64 9.93 21.22
N ASP A 157 12.21 10.74 20.33
CA ASP A 157 12.05 12.20 20.36
C ASP A 157 10.58 12.62 20.27
N LYS A 158 9.79 11.96 19.42
CA LYS A 158 8.35 12.20 19.27
C LYS A 158 7.55 11.82 20.52
N ASN A 159 7.91 10.71 21.18
CA ASN A 159 7.12 10.11 22.25
C ASN A 159 7.68 10.38 23.67
N MET A 160 8.88 10.96 23.81
CA MET A 160 9.59 11.12 25.08
C MET A 160 8.76 11.85 26.13
N LYS A 161 8.01 12.89 25.73
CA LYS A 161 7.13 13.61 26.65
C LYS A 161 6.03 12.73 27.24
N SER A 162 5.44 11.84 26.45
CA SER A 162 4.41 10.90 26.91
C SER A 162 5.06 9.84 27.81
N ILE A 163 6.18 9.26 27.39
CA ILE A 163 6.96 8.30 28.19
C ILE A 163 7.29 8.88 29.58
N LEU A 164 7.83 10.10 29.65
CA LEU A 164 8.17 10.74 30.92
C LEU A 164 6.94 10.98 31.82
N ASN A 165 5.77 11.25 31.25
CA ASN A 165 4.57 11.51 32.04
C ASN A 165 3.84 10.23 32.48
N GLU A 166 3.88 9.19 31.66
CA GLU A 166 3.04 7.99 31.83
C GLU A 166 3.81 6.80 32.42
N ASP A 167 5.08 6.63 32.06
CA ASP A 167 5.86 5.46 32.47
C ASP A 167 6.67 5.68 33.75
N PHE A 168 7.06 6.93 33.98
CA PHE A 168 7.51 7.37 35.29
C PHE A 168 6.26 7.80 36.05
N THR A 169 5.60 6.87 36.77
CA THR A 169 4.47 7.17 37.67
C THR A 169 4.89 7.05 39.14
N VAL A 170 4.80 8.18 39.83
CA VAL A 170 4.96 8.36 41.28
C VAL A 170 3.79 9.28 41.60
N PHE A 171 3.00 8.88 42.58
CA PHE A 171 1.68 9.47 42.82
C PHE A 171 1.76 10.89 43.42
N ASP A 172 2.88 11.24 44.04
CA ASP A 172 3.09 12.50 44.77
C ASP A 172 4.29 13.27 44.20
N ARG A 173 4.16 13.88 43.02
CA ARG A 173 5.21 14.74 42.43
C ARG A 173 4.75 16.17 42.29
N ASP A 174 5.65 17.11 42.57
CA ASP A 174 5.40 18.54 42.34
C ASP A 174 5.66 18.92 40.87
N GLU A 175 6.60 18.24 40.21
CA GLU A 175 7.02 18.54 38.85
C GLU A 175 7.04 17.30 37.94
N LYS A 176 6.91 17.54 36.63
CA LYS A 176 7.01 16.48 35.62
C LYS A 176 8.45 15.96 35.51
N PRO A 177 8.65 14.65 35.31
CA PRO A 177 9.99 14.09 35.14
C PRO A 177 10.75 14.74 34.00
N LYS A 178 12.01 15.06 34.25
CA LYS A 178 12.95 15.60 33.27
C LYS A 178 13.88 14.47 32.82
N LEU A 179 14.04 14.32 31.51
CA LEU A 179 15.01 13.39 30.94
C LEU A 179 16.43 13.79 31.38
N ASP A 180 17.13 12.84 32.01
CA ASP A 180 18.55 12.96 32.33
C ASP A 180 19.39 12.32 31.22
N ASN A 181 19.05 11.09 30.84
CA ASN A 181 19.80 10.31 29.86
C ASN A 181 18.92 9.27 29.15
N SER A 182 19.26 8.92 27.91
CA SER A 182 18.69 7.80 27.17
C SER A 182 19.82 7.01 26.51
N THR A 183 20.03 5.77 26.95
CA THR A 183 21.14 4.92 26.49
C THR A 183 20.59 3.73 25.72
N TYR A 184 21.13 3.50 24.52
CA TYR A 184 20.83 2.32 23.72
C TYR A 184 21.59 1.11 24.24
N LEU A 185 20.89 0.01 24.54
CA LEU A 185 21.46 -1.17 25.20
C LEU A 185 21.62 -2.35 24.24
N TYR A 186 20.54 -2.77 23.57
CA TYR A 186 20.52 -4.00 22.79
C TYR A 186 19.67 -3.89 21.54
N ARG A 187 20.05 -4.69 20.54
CA ARG A 187 19.21 -5.05 19.41
C ARG A 187 18.97 -6.55 19.38
N VAL A 188 17.73 -6.95 19.11
CA VAL A 188 17.35 -8.37 19.01
C VAL A 188 16.54 -8.57 17.75
N PHE A 189 16.95 -9.53 16.92
CA PHE A 189 16.12 -10.05 15.85
C PHE A 189 15.31 -11.25 16.33
N LEU A 190 14.01 -11.22 16.03
CA LEU A 190 13.07 -12.26 16.35
C LEU A 190 12.55 -12.88 15.05
N LYS A 191 13.09 -14.04 14.68
CA LYS A 191 12.62 -14.82 13.53
C LYS A 191 11.44 -15.68 13.97
N SER A 192 10.28 -15.47 13.37
CA SER A 192 9.07 -16.16 13.78
C SER A 192 9.11 -17.63 13.40
N LYS A 193 8.73 -18.51 14.34
CA LYS A 193 8.58 -19.95 14.10
C LYS A 193 7.32 -20.30 13.31
N ASN A 194 6.34 -19.38 13.28
CA ASN A 194 5.12 -19.51 12.48
C ASN A 194 5.23 -18.66 11.21
N LYS A 195 4.86 -19.23 10.06
CA LYS A 195 4.84 -18.52 8.77
C LYS A 195 3.82 -17.37 8.75
N GLU A 196 2.75 -17.46 9.51
CA GLU A 196 1.70 -16.43 9.59
C GLU A 196 2.12 -15.21 10.43
N GLN A 197 3.01 -15.43 11.41
CA GLN A 197 3.48 -14.38 12.30
C GLN A 197 4.75 -13.75 11.75
N LYS A 198 4.80 -12.42 11.69
CA LYS A 198 5.90 -11.66 11.06
C LYS A 198 7.17 -11.64 11.91
N ASP A 199 8.31 -11.52 11.25
CA ASP A 199 9.59 -11.31 11.90
C ASP A 199 9.69 -9.89 12.45
N LYS A 200 10.48 -9.72 13.52
CA LYS A 200 10.56 -8.46 14.26
C LYS A 200 11.99 -8.10 14.62
N ILE A 201 12.24 -6.82 14.79
CA ILE A 201 13.44 -6.32 15.46
C ILE A 201 13.01 -5.55 16.71
N LEU A 202 13.77 -5.73 17.79
CA LEU A 202 13.61 -5.01 19.03
C LEU A 202 14.85 -4.16 19.29
N ASP A 203 14.64 -2.89 19.59
CA ASP A 203 15.66 -1.99 20.12
C ASP A 203 15.32 -1.68 21.57
N VAL A 204 16.30 -1.76 22.47
CA VAL A 204 16.08 -1.59 23.90
C VAL A 204 16.93 -0.44 24.42
N TYR A 205 16.29 0.44 25.18
CA TYR A 205 16.90 1.63 25.76
C TYR A 205 16.72 1.62 27.29
N SER A 206 17.70 2.13 28.03
CA SER A 206 17.49 2.62 29.39
C SER A 206 17.25 4.12 29.36
N ILE A 207 16.16 4.56 29.99
CA ILE A 207 15.80 5.97 30.11
C ILE A 207 15.89 6.34 31.59
N GLU A 208 16.69 7.35 31.88
CA GLU A 208 16.87 7.90 33.23
C GLU A 208 16.21 9.27 33.30
N ALA A 209 15.43 9.50 34.34
CA ALA A 209 14.77 10.78 34.55
C ALA A 209 14.88 11.22 36.00
N SER A 210 15.00 12.53 36.20
CA SER A 210 14.96 13.17 37.50
C SER A 210 13.63 13.88 37.73
N PHE A 211 13.17 13.90 38.98
CA PHE A 211 11.97 14.63 39.39
C PHE A 211 12.08 15.07 40.84
N THR A 212 11.31 16.09 41.18
CA THR A 212 11.24 16.65 42.53
C THR A 212 10.09 16.00 43.29
N GLU A 213 10.39 15.48 44.47
CA GLU A 213 9.41 14.94 45.43
C GLU A 213 9.65 15.63 46.77
N GLY A 214 8.85 16.67 47.06
CA GLY A 214 9.11 17.58 48.17
C GLY A 214 10.37 18.41 47.94
N GLU A 215 11.31 18.40 48.89
CA GLU A 215 12.58 19.13 48.76
C GLU A 215 13.72 18.29 48.15
N GLN A 216 13.45 17.03 47.75
CA GLN A 216 14.47 16.12 47.23
C GLN A 216 14.32 15.87 45.73
N ILE A 217 15.45 15.88 45.03
CA ILE A 217 15.54 15.42 43.65
C ILE A 217 15.76 13.90 43.69
N LYS A 218 14.79 13.15 43.16
CA LYS A 218 14.91 11.72 42.95
C LYS A 218 15.24 11.43 41.50
N LYS A 219 15.90 10.29 41.29
CA LYS A 219 16.19 9.73 39.97
C LYS A 219 15.54 8.36 39.87
N ASP A 220 14.98 8.08 38.71
CA ASP A 220 14.41 6.78 38.39
C ASP A 220 14.88 6.35 37.01
N LYS A 221 14.85 5.05 36.77
CA LYS A 221 15.28 4.42 35.53
C LYS A 221 14.21 3.45 35.07
N ILE A 222 13.86 3.54 33.79
CA ILE A 222 13.03 2.55 33.12
C ILE A 222 13.78 1.93 31.95
N TYR A 223 13.37 0.74 31.56
CA TYR A 223 13.78 0.15 30.29
C TYR A 223 12.62 0.24 29.31
N TYR A 224 12.91 0.70 28.10
CA TYR A 224 11.93 0.94 27.07
C TYR A 224 12.31 0.17 25.82
N MET A 225 11.35 -0.55 25.24
CA MET A 225 11.56 -1.41 24.08
C MET A 225 10.78 -0.87 22.89
N ILE A 226 11.48 -0.64 21.78
CA ILE A 226 10.91 -0.26 20.50
C ILE A 226 10.89 -1.51 19.63
N THR A 227 9.71 -1.84 19.11
CA THR A 227 9.45 -3.00 18.27
C THR A 227 9.20 -2.53 16.84
N TYR A 228 9.93 -3.13 15.92
CA TYR A 228 9.77 -3.01 14.48
C TYR A 228 9.09 -4.27 13.97
N ASN A 229 7.86 -4.14 13.48
CA ASN A 229 7.12 -5.23 12.84
C ASN A 229 7.38 -5.27 11.33
N GLU A 230 7.01 -6.40 10.72
CA GLU A 230 7.04 -6.62 9.25
C GLU A 230 8.45 -6.54 8.66
N ILE A 231 9.43 -7.13 9.35
CA ILE A 231 10.80 -7.21 8.85
C ILE A 231 10.90 -8.30 7.78
N ASN A 232 11.26 -7.89 6.57
CA ASN A 232 11.35 -8.75 5.38
C ASN A 232 12.38 -8.17 4.38
N THR A 233 12.55 -8.82 3.23
CA THR A 233 13.54 -8.43 2.21
C THR A 233 13.27 -7.09 1.53
N SER A 234 12.14 -6.41 1.81
CA SER A 234 11.96 -5.02 1.36
C SER A 234 12.88 -4.05 2.10
N PHE A 235 13.29 -4.42 3.33
CA PHE A 235 14.00 -3.56 4.28
C PHE A 235 13.31 -2.21 4.55
N GLU A 236 12.03 -2.08 4.16
CA GLU A 236 11.24 -0.88 4.38
C GLU A 236 10.63 -0.91 5.78
N ILE A 237 10.83 0.17 6.54
CA ILE A 237 10.27 0.33 7.87
C ILE A 237 9.28 1.48 7.86
N ARG A 238 7.99 1.11 7.88
CA ARG A 238 6.88 2.05 7.94
C ARG A 238 6.66 2.53 9.37
N ASP A 239 6.37 3.80 9.55
CA ASP A 239 6.20 4.39 10.89
C ASP A 239 5.03 3.76 11.67
N GLU A 240 3.99 3.32 10.96
CA GLU A 240 2.85 2.59 11.51
C GLU A 240 3.21 1.20 12.06
N ASN A 241 4.40 0.68 11.73
CA ASN A 241 4.90 -0.62 12.19
C ASN A 241 5.86 -0.51 13.38
N ILE A 242 6.03 0.70 13.93
CA ILE A 242 6.94 0.99 15.05
C ILE A 242 6.13 1.22 16.33
N TYR A 243 6.42 0.43 17.37
CA TYR A 243 5.71 0.46 18.64
C TYR A 243 6.67 0.48 19.82
N GLY A 244 6.43 1.36 20.79
CA GLY A 244 7.21 1.46 22.01
C GLY A 244 6.43 0.96 23.22
N GLU A 245 7.10 0.23 24.12
CA GLU A 245 6.53 -0.16 25.41
C GLU A 245 7.58 -0.14 26.52
N LYS A 246 7.15 0.23 27.74
CA LYS A 246 7.94 0.04 28.95
C LYS A 246 8.10 -1.45 29.24
N ILE A 247 9.33 -1.88 29.48
CA ILE A 247 9.61 -3.23 29.98
C ILE A 247 9.21 -3.29 31.46
N ILE A 248 8.23 -4.14 31.76
CA ILE A 248 7.83 -4.46 33.13
C ILE A 248 8.70 -5.61 33.65
N ASN A 249 9.60 -5.29 34.57
CA ASN A 249 10.43 -6.23 35.31
C ASN A 249 10.31 -5.96 36.82
N SER A 250 10.90 -6.84 37.65
CA SER A 250 11.05 -6.56 39.08
C SER A 250 11.91 -5.30 39.27
N LYS A 251 11.49 -4.42 40.20
CA LYS A 251 12.10 -3.10 40.42
C LYS A 251 13.63 -3.12 40.61
N ASP A 252 14.16 -4.22 41.16
CA ASP A 252 15.59 -4.35 41.45
C ASP A 252 16.39 -5.06 40.34
N THR A 253 15.77 -5.35 39.19
CA THR A 253 16.40 -6.10 38.11
C THR A 253 17.00 -5.15 37.08
N ALA A 254 18.32 -4.98 37.15
CA ALA A 254 19.09 -4.28 36.13
C ALA A 254 19.08 -5.07 34.80
N LEU A 255 18.64 -4.44 33.71
CA LEU A 255 18.65 -5.08 32.38
C LEU A 255 19.90 -4.71 31.59
N GLU A 256 20.82 -3.88 32.11
CA GLU A 256 22.13 -3.65 31.49
C GLU A 256 23.06 -4.87 31.61
N ASP A 257 22.74 -5.82 32.50
CA ASP A 257 23.37 -7.13 32.52
C ASP A 257 22.82 -8.02 31.39
N LYS A 258 23.69 -8.37 30.44
CA LYS A 258 23.32 -9.13 29.23
C LYS A 258 22.60 -10.44 29.58
N LYS A 259 23.03 -11.19 30.61
CA LYS A 259 22.39 -12.46 30.98
C LYS A 259 20.97 -12.26 31.50
N THR A 260 20.77 -11.22 32.31
CA THR A 260 19.46 -10.86 32.85
C THR A 260 18.52 -10.41 31.73
N PHE A 261 19.00 -9.58 30.81
CA PHE A 261 18.27 -9.20 29.60
C PHE A 261 17.91 -10.39 28.72
N GLU A 262 18.88 -11.24 28.40
CA GLU A 262 18.66 -12.45 27.59
C GLU A 262 17.61 -13.36 28.23
N SER A 263 17.66 -13.54 29.55
CA SER A 263 16.66 -14.31 30.30
C SER A 263 15.25 -13.72 30.16
N TYR A 264 15.10 -12.39 30.26
CA TYR A 264 13.83 -11.70 30.05
C TYR A 264 13.28 -11.91 28.64
N ILE A 265 14.09 -11.64 27.61
CA ILE A 265 13.70 -11.80 26.20
C ILE A 265 13.36 -13.25 25.87
N ASN A 266 14.16 -14.20 26.35
CA ASN A 266 13.88 -15.62 26.19
C ASN A 266 12.55 -16.00 26.84
N LYS A 267 12.29 -15.54 28.07
CA LYS A 267 11.02 -15.82 28.77
C LYS A 267 9.82 -15.30 27.96
N LYS A 268 9.91 -14.09 27.40
CA LYS A 268 8.82 -13.44 26.64
C LYS A 268 8.62 -14.06 25.25
N TYR A 269 9.69 -14.31 24.50
CA TYR A 269 9.59 -14.56 23.05
C TYR A 269 9.99 -15.96 22.58
N ARG A 270 10.79 -16.74 23.32
CA ARG A 270 11.40 -18.00 22.82
C ARG A 270 10.40 -19.05 22.32
N LYS A 271 9.15 -19.00 22.81
CA LYS A 271 8.09 -19.94 22.40
C LYS A 271 7.67 -19.71 20.94
N GLN A 272 7.63 -18.45 20.52
CA GLN A 272 7.11 -18.03 19.21
C GLN A 272 8.23 -17.69 18.23
N TYR A 273 9.42 -17.33 18.73
CA TYR A 273 10.52 -16.83 17.92
C TYR A 273 11.82 -17.58 18.18
N GLU A 274 12.63 -17.69 17.16
CA GLU A 274 14.08 -17.87 17.26
C GLU A 274 14.71 -16.49 17.49
N ILE A 275 15.58 -16.41 18.49
CA ILE A 275 16.09 -15.14 19.01
C ILE A 275 17.55 -15.02 18.61
N THR A 276 17.89 -13.94 17.91
CA THR A 276 19.27 -13.59 17.55
C THR A 276 19.60 -12.25 18.18
N TYR A 277 20.60 -12.24 19.06
CA TYR A 277 21.10 -11.00 19.66
C TYR A 277 22.10 -10.36 18.70
N LEU A 278 21.83 -9.12 18.30
CA LEU A 278 22.72 -8.37 17.42
C LEU A 278 23.62 -7.53 18.32
N ASP A 279 24.91 -7.83 18.30
CA ASP A 279 25.89 -7.07 19.05
C ASP A 279 25.86 -5.63 18.52
N VAL A 280 25.57 -4.70 19.43
CA VAL A 280 25.52 -3.28 19.11
C VAL A 280 26.93 -2.85 18.72
N PRO A 281 27.16 -2.31 17.51
CA PRO A 281 28.44 -1.68 17.21
C PRO A 281 28.63 -0.55 18.22
N ALA A 282 29.70 -0.65 19.02
CA ALA A 282 30.03 0.27 20.11
C ALA A 282 30.34 1.72 19.66
N GLN A 283 29.91 2.13 18.46
CA GLN A 283 30.24 3.41 17.83
C GLN A 283 29.03 4.34 17.57
N GLN A 284 27.85 4.04 18.11
CA GLN A 284 26.73 4.99 18.12
C GLN A 284 26.22 5.33 19.53
N ALA A 285 26.88 4.80 20.57
CA ALA A 285 26.85 5.43 21.88
C ALA A 285 27.74 6.70 21.78
N GLU A 286 27.16 7.86 22.07
CA GLU A 286 27.81 9.18 22.13
C GLU A 286 28.04 9.92 20.79
N LYS A 287 27.05 10.76 20.44
CA LYS A 287 27.20 12.23 20.47
C LYS A 287 25.85 12.93 20.52
#